data_AF-A0A2T5Q417-F1
#
_entry.id   AF-A0A2T5Q417-F1
#
_cell.length_a   1.000
_cell.length_b   1.000
_cell.length_c   1.000
_cell.angle_alpha   90.00
_cell.angle_beta   90.00
_cell.angle_gamma   90.00
#
_symmetry.space_group_name_H-M   'P 1'
#
loop_
_entity.id
_entity.type
_entity.pdbx_description
1 polymer ?
#
loop_
_entity_poly.entity_id
_entity_poly.type
_entity_poly.pdbx_seq_one_letter_code
_entity_poly.pdbx_strand_id
1 'polypeptide(L)'
;MQHSKKNLLIDADWAGTLPKFFQELGRKKLKVQDIDYLLITHYHPDHMGLATDLMNLGISLVVLDCQIAYIHQSDYIFQKEYNPDFQPINYKHIHKLNLVDSRHFLSDCGISGIILSSPGHSADSISLVLDSGEAFVGDLYPQEQVPLYNNKVLSHSWKKLISHGANFIYFAHYANEKVI
;
A
#
# COMPACT_ATOMS: atom_id res chain seq x y z
N MET A 1 10.89 -25.74 -6.30
CA MET A 1 11.90 -24.83 -5.74
C MET A 1 11.32 -24.28 -4.44
N GLN A 2 12.10 -24.21 -3.37
CA GLN A 2 11.61 -23.75 -2.07
C GLN A 2 11.62 -22.21 -2.10
N HIS A 3 10.48 -21.59 -2.37
CA HIS A 3 10.36 -20.13 -2.35
C HIS A 3 10.74 -19.65 -0.94
N SER A 4 11.71 -18.74 -0.84
CA SER A 4 12.06 -18.14 0.45
C SER A 4 10.89 -17.24 0.86
N LYS A 5 10.25 -17.52 1.99
CA LYS A 5 9.19 -16.66 2.54
C LYS A 5 9.71 -15.22 2.68
N LYS A 6 8.98 -14.26 2.14
CA LYS A 6 9.32 -12.82 2.19
C LYS A 6 8.23 -12.07 2.95
N ASN A 7 8.60 -11.02 3.67
CA ASN A 7 7.63 -10.19 4.39
C ASN A 7 7.37 -8.88 3.65
N LEU A 8 6.09 -8.54 3.54
CA LEU A 8 5.58 -7.35 2.87
C LEU A 8 5.00 -6.39 3.91
N LEU A 9 5.50 -5.16 3.96
CA LEU A 9 4.91 -4.05 4.69
C LEU A 9 3.94 -3.28 3.78
N ILE A 10 2.81 -2.84 4.32
CA ILE A 10 1.82 -2.02 3.61
C ILE A 10 1.78 -0.64 4.25
N ASP A 11 1.96 0.39 3.43
CA ASP A 11 2.05 1.82 3.79
C ASP A 11 3.16 2.17 4.78
N ALA A 12 3.44 3.46 4.90
CA ALA A 12 4.63 3.99 5.52
C ALA A 12 4.42 5.30 6.30
N ASP A 13 3.18 5.64 6.68
CA ASP A 13 2.84 6.83 7.52
C ASP A 13 3.42 8.16 6.94
N TRP A 14 3.45 9.23 7.73
CA TRP A 14 4.00 10.53 7.40
C TRP A 14 5.53 10.59 7.56
N ALA A 15 6.20 11.49 6.83
CA ALA A 15 7.63 11.72 6.99
C ALA A 15 7.98 12.20 8.41
N GLY A 16 9.09 11.71 8.97
CA GLY A 16 9.49 12.00 10.36
C GLY A 16 8.88 11.07 11.43
N THR A 17 8.08 10.07 11.03
CA THR A 17 7.50 9.08 11.96
C THR A 17 8.36 7.82 12.17
N LEU A 18 9.57 7.76 11.59
CA LEU A 18 10.47 6.60 11.68
C LEU A 18 10.72 6.10 13.13
N PRO A 19 10.86 6.97 14.16
CA PRO A 19 10.98 6.50 15.53
C PRO A 19 9.74 5.73 16.03
N LYS A 20 8.52 6.14 15.65
CA LYS A 20 7.28 5.44 16.01
C LYS A 20 7.20 4.09 15.32
N PHE A 21 7.62 4.01 14.06
CA PHE A 21 7.73 2.75 13.33
C PHE A 21 8.63 1.75 14.06
N PHE A 22 9.83 2.16 14.47
CA PHE A 22 10.74 1.29 15.24
C PHE A 22 10.20 0.92 16.63
N GLN A 23 9.50 1.84 17.30
CA GLN A 23 8.83 1.55 18.57
C GLN A 23 7.78 0.44 18.43
N GLU A 24 6.95 0.50 17.38
CA GLU A 24 5.93 -0.52 17.12
C GLU A 24 6.53 -1.87 16.70
N LEU A 25 7.61 -1.88 15.92
CA LEU A 25 8.37 -3.11 15.64
C LEU A 25 8.87 -3.74 16.94
N GLY A 26 9.47 -2.95 17.83
CA GLY A 26 9.95 -3.41 19.14
C GLY A 26 8.83 -4.01 20.00
N ARG A 27 7.67 -3.34 20.05
CA ARG A 27 6.48 -3.82 20.78
C ARG A 27 5.96 -5.15 20.24
N LYS A 28 5.99 -5.33 18.91
CA LYS A 28 5.58 -6.56 18.21
C LYS A 28 6.69 -7.62 18.16
N LYS A 29 7.89 -7.33 18.68
CA LYS A 29 9.08 -8.20 18.62
C LYS A 29 9.48 -8.57 17.18
N LEU A 30 9.31 -7.63 16.26
CA LEU A 30 9.71 -7.73 14.86
C LEU A 30 10.99 -6.94 14.63
N LYS A 31 11.77 -7.30 13.60
CA LYS A 31 12.95 -6.55 13.18
C LYS A 31 12.73 -5.94 11.80
N VAL A 32 13.29 -4.75 11.57
CA VAL A 32 13.20 -4.12 10.25
C VAL A 32 13.89 -4.94 9.17
N GLN A 33 14.95 -5.68 9.52
CA GLN A 33 15.67 -6.59 8.61
C GLN A 33 14.83 -7.79 8.16
N ASP A 34 13.70 -8.06 8.84
CA ASP A 34 12.78 -9.10 8.42
C ASP A 34 11.84 -8.61 7.31
N ILE A 35 11.79 -7.30 7.02
CA ILE A 35 10.91 -6.72 5.99
C ILE A 35 11.68 -6.69 4.67
N ASP A 36 11.14 -7.35 3.64
CA ASP A 36 11.79 -7.41 2.33
C ASP A 36 11.23 -6.36 1.36
N TYR A 37 9.91 -6.16 1.40
CA TYR A 37 9.18 -5.32 0.46
C TYR A 37 8.30 -4.29 1.18
N LEU A 38 8.20 -3.11 0.60
CA LEU A 38 7.22 -2.09 0.94
C LEU A 38 6.22 -1.95 -0.22
N LEU A 39 4.93 -2.06 0.08
CA LEU A 39 3.83 -1.78 -0.81
C LEU A 39 3.11 -0.52 -0.33
N ILE A 40 2.92 0.46 -1.19
CA ILE A 40 2.19 1.70 -0.86
C ILE A 40 0.83 1.63 -1.56
N THR A 41 -0.25 1.76 -0.80
CA THR A 41 -1.62 1.70 -1.32
C THR A 41 -1.90 2.87 -2.26
N HIS A 42 -1.38 4.05 -1.94
CA HIS A 42 -1.37 5.23 -2.81
C HIS A 42 -0.38 6.30 -2.28
N TYR A 43 0.03 7.23 -3.13
CA TYR A 43 1.12 8.17 -2.87
C TYR A 43 0.68 9.50 -2.25
N HIS A 44 -0.31 9.45 -1.36
CA HIS A 44 -0.60 10.56 -0.43
C HIS A 44 0.39 10.58 0.74
N PRO A 45 0.63 11.75 1.35
CA PRO A 45 1.78 11.97 2.23
C PRO A 45 1.74 11.12 3.51
N ASP A 46 0.55 10.74 3.98
CA ASP A 46 0.29 9.88 5.14
C ASP A 46 0.43 8.37 4.87
N HIS A 47 0.71 7.96 3.64
CA HIS A 47 0.92 6.56 3.27
C HIS A 47 2.33 6.27 2.77
N MET A 48 3.06 7.30 2.34
CA MET A 48 4.34 7.15 1.65
C MET A 48 5.52 7.81 2.38
N GLY A 49 5.27 8.54 3.46
CA GLY A 49 6.22 9.46 4.07
C GLY A 49 7.55 8.84 4.50
N LEU A 50 7.56 7.59 4.97
CA LEU A 50 8.80 6.86 5.31
C LEU A 50 9.38 6.01 4.16
N ALA A 51 8.87 6.12 2.93
CA ALA A 51 9.27 5.23 1.84
C ALA A 51 10.80 5.26 1.60
N THR A 52 11.39 6.45 1.47
CA THR A 52 12.83 6.58 1.24
C THR A 52 13.66 6.16 2.46
N ASP A 53 13.19 6.41 3.68
CA ASP A 53 13.85 5.93 4.90
C ASP A 53 13.94 4.41 4.93
N LEU A 54 12.82 3.74 4.64
CA LEU A 54 12.74 2.28 4.60
C LEU A 54 13.57 1.70 3.44
N MET A 55 13.60 2.37 2.29
CA MET A 55 14.48 2.00 1.18
C MET A 55 15.97 2.10 1.56
N ASN A 56 16.36 3.15 2.29
CA ASN A 56 17.73 3.31 2.78
C ASN A 56 18.12 2.23 3.81
N LEU A 57 17.16 1.57 4.45
CA LEU A 57 17.36 0.41 5.33
C LEU A 57 17.43 -0.93 4.57
N GLY A 58 17.32 -0.92 3.23
CA GLY A 58 17.43 -2.09 2.38
C GLY A 58 16.09 -2.71 1.94
N ILE A 59 14.96 -2.09 2.29
CA ILE A 59 13.63 -2.57 1.89
C ILE A 59 13.37 -2.19 0.44
N SER A 60 12.91 -3.13 -0.39
CA SER A 60 12.59 -2.84 -1.79
C SER A 60 11.19 -2.27 -1.92
N LEU A 61 11.06 -1.06 -2.47
CA LEU A 61 9.76 -0.47 -2.75
C LEU A 61 9.16 -1.13 -4.00
N VAL A 62 8.00 -1.76 -3.85
CA VAL A 62 7.22 -2.31 -4.96
C VAL A 62 6.35 -1.21 -5.53
N VAL A 63 6.52 -0.90 -6.82
CA VAL A 63 5.74 0.13 -7.51
C VAL A 63 5.00 -0.49 -8.67
N LEU A 64 3.67 -0.36 -8.63
CA LEU A 64 2.81 -0.90 -9.67
C LEU A 64 2.85 0.00 -10.91
N ASP A 65 2.67 -0.59 -12.09
CA ASP A 65 2.55 0.12 -13.38
C ASP A 65 1.63 1.36 -13.33
N CYS A 66 0.45 1.23 -12.71
CA CYS A 66 -0.51 2.33 -12.53
C CYS A 66 -0.04 3.45 -11.59
N GLN A 67 0.99 3.21 -10.76
CA GLN A 67 1.48 4.16 -9.76
C GLN A 67 2.70 4.96 -10.20
N ILE A 68 3.40 4.55 -11.27
CA ILE A 68 4.68 5.13 -11.67
C ILE A 68 4.62 6.66 -11.85
N ALA A 69 3.52 7.18 -12.38
CA ALA A 69 3.33 8.62 -12.60
C ALA A 69 3.05 9.42 -11.31
N TYR A 70 2.80 8.74 -10.19
CA TYR A 70 2.29 9.33 -8.95
C TYR A 70 3.29 9.25 -7.79
N ILE A 71 4.43 8.58 -7.95
CA ILE A 71 5.39 8.36 -6.86
C ILE A 71 5.92 9.67 -6.21
N HIS A 72 5.86 10.78 -6.96
CA HIS A 72 6.29 12.11 -6.53
C HIS A 72 5.11 13.06 -6.23
N GLN A 73 3.87 12.57 -6.19
CA GLN A 73 2.68 13.39 -5.99
C GLN A 73 2.74 14.16 -4.66
N SER A 74 3.33 13.59 -3.63
CA SER A 74 3.45 14.20 -2.30
C SER A 74 4.70 15.08 -2.11
N ASP A 75 5.65 15.07 -3.06
CA ASP A 75 6.91 15.81 -2.92
C ASP A 75 6.67 17.31 -2.68
N TYR A 76 5.71 17.90 -3.39
CA TYR A 76 5.41 19.32 -3.26
C TYR A 76 4.85 19.68 -1.88
N ILE A 77 4.14 18.76 -1.23
CA ILE A 77 3.52 18.97 0.08
C ILE A 77 4.63 19.11 1.12
N PHE A 78 5.53 18.13 1.19
CA PHE A 78 6.65 18.14 2.13
C PHE A 78 7.64 19.28 1.87
N GLN A 79 7.88 19.63 0.60
CA GLN A 79 8.70 20.80 0.25
C GLN A 79 8.08 22.10 0.77
N LYS A 80 6.76 22.27 0.62
CA LYS A 80 6.03 23.44 1.13
C LYS A 80 6.02 23.50 2.66
N GLU A 81 5.99 22.35 3.32
CA GLU A 81 6.06 22.23 4.78
C GLU A 81 7.49 22.46 5.32
N TYR A 82 8.49 22.55 4.45
CA TYR A 82 9.91 22.55 4.83
C TYR A 82 10.27 21.37 5.74
N ASN A 83 9.65 20.20 5.50
CA ASN A 83 9.85 19.02 6.33
C ASN A 83 11.28 18.49 6.14
N PRO A 84 12.16 18.55 7.15
CA PRO A 84 13.56 18.15 7.01
C PRO A 84 13.74 16.63 6.98
N ASP A 85 12.73 15.87 7.39
CA ASP A 85 12.76 14.41 7.46
C ASP A 85 12.30 13.77 6.15
N PHE A 86 11.74 14.54 5.22
CA PHE A 86 11.29 14.01 3.94
C PHE A 86 12.41 13.94 2.91
N GLN A 87 12.49 12.78 2.23
CA GLN A 87 13.32 12.60 1.04
C GLN A 87 12.47 12.06 -0.11
N PRO A 88 12.50 12.71 -1.30
CA PRO A 88 11.85 12.18 -2.49
C PRO A 88 12.30 10.76 -2.81
N ILE A 89 11.36 9.90 -3.20
CA ILE A 89 11.67 8.55 -3.67
C ILE A 89 12.60 8.65 -4.86
N ASN A 90 13.69 7.89 -4.84
CA ASN A 90 14.55 7.75 -6.00
C ASN A 90 14.37 6.34 -6.61
N TYR A 91 14.66 6.22 -7.90
CA TYR A 91 14.42 4.97 -8.64
C TYR A 91 15.43 3.85 -8.35
N LYS A 92 16.44 4.06 -7.49
CA LYS A 92 17.58 3.12 -7.38
C LYS A 92 17.25 1.81 -6.67
N HIS A 93 16.09 1.69 -6.01
CA HIS A 93 15.67 0.45 -5.33
C HIS A 93 14.18 0.16 -5.48
N ILE A 94 13.64 0.49 -6.66
CA ILE A 94 12.24 0.18 -7.01
C ILE A 94 12.16 -1.18 -7.69
N HIS A 95 11.31 -2.05 -7.16
CA HIS A 95 10.82 -3.25 -7.83
C HIS A 95 9.56 -2.89 -8.62
N LYS A 96 9.71 -2.65 -9.93
CA LYS A 96 8.56 -2.38 -10.80
C LYS A 96 7.77 -3.68 -11.02
N LEU A 97 6.46 -3.60 -10.88
CA LEU A 97 5.56 -4.75 -10.99
C LEU A 97 4.34 -4.38 -11.86
N ASN A 98 4.01 -5.18 -12.87
CA ASN A 98 2.73 -5.02 -13.55
C ASN A 98 1.63 -5.63 -12.69
N LEU A 99 0.45 -5.02 -12.65
CA LEU A 99 -0.68 -5.55 -11.87
C LEU A 99 -1.02 -7.01 -12.21
N VAL A 100 -0.88 -7.39 -13.49
CA VAL A 100 -1.15 -8.74 -13.98
C VAL A 100 -0.21 -9.80 -13.38
N ASP A 101 0.99 -9.40 -12.97
CA ASP A 101 2.00 -10.28 -12.39
C ASP A 101 1.91 -10.36 -10.85
N SER A 102 1.01 -9.57 -10.23
CA SER A 102 0.96 -9.41 -8.78
C SER A 102 0.70 -10.69 -8.01
N ARG A 103 -0.16 -11.58 -8.53
CA ARG A 103 -0.42 -12.89 -7.88
C ARG A 103 0.83 -13.77 -7.87
N HIS A 104 1.63 -13.74 -8.94
CA HIS A 104 2.88 -14.49 -9.00
C HIS A 104 3.91 -13.93 -8.00
N PHE A 105 4.08 -12.60 -8.00
CA PHE A 105 4.93 -11.89 -7.03
C PHE A 105 4.56 -12.21 -5.57
N LEU A 106 3.27 -12.15 -5.22
CA LEU A 106 2.80 -12.47 -3.87
C LEU A 106 3.04 -13.95 -3.54
N SER A 107 2.81 -14.86 -4.48
CA SER A 107 3.10 -16.29 -4.30
C SER A 107 4.58 -16.54 -4.03
N ASP A 108 5.49 -15.83 -4.69
CA ASP A 108 6.94 -15.90 -4.41
C ASP A 108 7.29 -15.42 -3.00
N CYS A 109 6.49 -14.51 -2.45
CA CYS A 109 6.60 -14.09 -1.04
C CYS A 109 5.97 -15.09 -0.07
N GLY A 110 5.20 -16.07 -0.55
CA GLY A 110 4.41 -16.98 0.28
C GLY A 110 3.06 -16.39 0.72
N ILE A 111 2.55 -15.39 0.01
CA ILE A 111 1.27 -14.72 0.26
C ILE A 111 0.27 -15.16 -0.82
N SER A 112 -0.86 -15.73 -0.41
CA SER A 112 -1.95 -16.10 -1.34
C SER A 112 -2.92 -14.94 -1.50
N GLY A 113 -2.85 -14.25 -2.64
CA GLY A 113 -3.68 -13.09 -2.93
C GLY A 113 -3.39 -12.43 -4.27
N ILE A 114 -3.92 -11.23 -4.46
CA ILE A 114 -3.75 -10.41 -5.68
C ILE A 114 -3.72 -8.92 -5.33
N ILE A 115 -2.92 -8.14 -6.07
CA ILE A 115 -2.95 -6.67 -6.00
C ILE A 115 -3.82 -6.15 -7.16
N LEU A 116 -4.78 -5.29 -6.84
CA LEU A 116 -5.72 -4.74 -7.80
C LEU A 116 -5.65 -3.22 -7.77
N SER A 117 -5.58 -2.58 -8.94
CA SER A 117 -5.92 -1.16 -9.05
C SER A 117 -7.37 -0.95 -8.61
N SER A 118 -7.56 -0.01 -7.69
CA SER A 118 -8.81 0.32 -7.00
C SER A 118 -8.98 1.84 -6.88
N PRO A 119 -8.95 2.60 -8.00
CA PRO A 119 -9.04 4.06 -7.96
C PRO A 119 -10.38 4.52 -7.38
N GLY A 120 -10.39 5.72 -6.82
CA GLY A 120 -11.59 6.31 -6.23
C GLY A 120 -11.25 7.40 -5.24
N HIS A 121 -10.39 7.08 -4.27
CA HIS A 121 -9.74 8.06 -3.40
C HIS A 121 -8.70 8.86 -4.18
N SER A 122 -7.78 8.15 -4.84
CA SER A 122 -6.83 8.70 -5.80
C SER A 122 -6.78 7.84 -7.06
N ALA A 123 -6.11 8.32 -8.11
CA ALA A 123 -6.01 7.58 -9.38
C ALA A 123 -5.02 6.41 -9.32
N ASP A 124 -4.06 6.47 -8.41
CA ASP A 124 -3.00 5.49 -8.18
C ASP A 124 -3.32 4.48 -7.06
N SER A 125 -4.54 4.55 -6.50
CA SER A 125 -4.95 3.63 -5.43
C SER A 125 -4.92 2.17 -5.89
N ILE A 126 -4.31 1.33 -5.06
CA ILE A 126 -4.31 -0.13 -5.17
C ILE A 126 -4.83 -0.77 -3.88
N SER A 127 -5.28 -2.02 -3.99
CA SER A 127 -5.68 -2.84 -2.86
C SER A 127 -5.01 -4.21 -2.94
N LEU A 128 -4.64 -4.78 -1.80
CA LEU A 128 -4.26 -6.19 -1.68
C LEU A 128 -5.50 -6.98 -1.24
N VAL A 129 -5.89 -8.01 -2.00
CA VAL A 129 -6.96 -8.96 -1.64
C VAL A 129 -6.35 -10.34 -1.43
N LEU A 130 -6.48 -10.87 -0.22
CA LEU A 130 -6.03 -12.22 0.11
C LEU A 130 -7.08 -13.25 -0.35
N ASP A 131 -6.63 -14.46 -0.66
CA ASP A 131 -7.52 -15.56 -1.07
C ASP A 131 -8.48 -15.99 0.07
N SER A 132 -8.16 -15.64 1.32
CA SER A 132 -9.02 -15.82 2.50
C SER A 132 -10.15 -14.77 2.60
N GLY A 133 -10.09 -13.71 1.80
CA GLY A 133 -11.12 -12.67 1.69
C GLY A 133 -10.85 -11.38 2.44
N GLU A 134 -9.79 -11.32 3.25
CA GLU A 134 -9.29 -10.06 3.79
C GLU A 134 -8.73 -9.16 2.68
N ALA A 135 -9.08 -7.88 2.68
CA ALA A 135 -8.56 -6.89 1.76
C ALA A 135 -8.00 -5.66 2.49
N PHE A 136 -6.84 -5.18 2.07
CA PHE A 136 -6.21 -3.95 2.55
C PHE A 136 -6.34 -2.90 1.45
N VAL A 137 -7.12 -1.85 1.70
CA VAL A 137 -7.64 -0.96 0.64
C VAL A 137 -7.19 0.50 0.74
N GLY A 138 -6.28 0.80 1.68
CA GLY A 138 -5.85 2.18 1.96
C GLY A 138 -7.03 3.07 2.33
N ASP A 139 -7.18 4.17 1.61
CA ASP A 139 -8.18 5.22 1.86
C ASP A 139 -9.44 5.11 1.00
N LEU A 140 -9.69 3.92 0.44
CA LEU A 140 -10.95 3.68 -0.24
C LEU A 140 -12.12 4.00 0.70
N TYR A 141 -13.15 4.69 0.20
CA TYR A 141 -14.32 5.00 1.02
C TYR A 141 -15.09 3.71 1.36
N PRO A 142 -15.60 3.58 2.61
CA PRO A 142 -16.42 2.44 3.03
C PRO A 142 -17.55 2.14 2.06
N GLN A 143 -17.87 0.85 1.86
CA GLN A 143 -18.82 0.41 0.82
C GLN A 143 -20.18 1.11 0.95
N GLU A 144 -20.66 1.29 2.18
CA GLU A 144 -21.95 1.94 2.46
C GLU A 144 -22.00 3.42 2.05
N GLN A 145 -20.84 4.09 1.98
CA GLN A 145 -20.73 5.49 1.59
C GLN A 145 -20.62 5.66 0.07
N VAL A 146 -20.26 4.61 -0.68
CA VAL A 146 -20.06 4.65 -2.13
C VAL A 146 -21.24 5.30 -2.89
N PRO A 147 -22.52 5.01 -2.57
CA PRO A 147 -23.66 5.64 -3.25
C PRO A 147 -23.71 7.16 -3.08
N LEU A 148 -23.14 7.72 -2.00
CA LEU A 148 -23.16 9.15 -1.69
C LEU A 148 -22.28 9.97 -2.64
N TYR A 149 -21.23 9.35 -3.20
CA TYR A 149 -20.28 10.03 -4.07
C TYR A 149 -20.74 10.09 -5.54
N ASN A 150 -21.77 9.33 -5.93
CA ASN A 150 -22.20 9.17 -7.33
C ASN A 150 -21.03 8.93 -8.31
N ASN A 151 -20.00 8.21 -7.86
CA ASN A 151 -18.74 8.02 -8.58
C ASN A 151 -18.67 6.60 -9.17
N LYS A 152 -18.71 6.51 -10.51
CA LYS A 152 -18.63 5.23 -11.23
C LYS A 152 -17.28 4.54 -11.07
N VAL A 153 -16.19 5.29 -10.92
CA VAL A 153 -14.84 4.74 -10.70
C VAL A 153 -14.80 4.02 -9.36
N LEU A 154 -15.22 4.69 -8.29
CA LEU A 154 -15.32 4.11 -6.95
C LEU A 154 -16.24 2.87 -6.94
N SER A 155 -17.40 2.95 -7.59
CA SER A 155 -18.33 1.82 -7.70
C SER A 155 -17.72 0.63 -8.46
N HIS A 156 -16.93 0.89 -9.51
CA HIS A 156 -16.26 -0.16 -10.26
C HIS A 156 -15.12 -0.81 -9.46
N SER A 157 -14.34 -0.01 -8.72
CA SER A 157 -13.30 -0.51 -7.82
C SER A 157 -13.89 -1.46 -6.77
N TRP A 158 -14.97 -1.08 -6.10
CA TRP A 158 -15.65 -1.97 -5.14
C TRP A 158 -16.17 -3.26 -5.77
N LYS A 159 -16.84 -3.19 -6.93
CA LYS A 159 -17.28 -4.39 -7.66
C LYS A 159 -16.10 -5.31 -7.99
N LYS A 160 -14.97 -4.73 -8.39
CA LYS A 160 -13.74 -5.47 -8.70
C LYS A 160 -13.22 -6.18 -7.46
N LEU A 161 -13.09 -5.50 -6.31
CA LEU A 161 -12.63 -6.12 -5.05
C LEU A 161 -13.53 -7.29 -4.63
N ILE A 162 -14.85 -7.10 -4.61
CA ILE A 162 -15.82 -8.14 -4.23
C ILE A 162 -15.76 -9.34 -5.20
N SER A 163 -15.67 -9.09 -6.51
CA SER A 163 -15.54 -10.17 -7.50
C SER A 163 -14.25 -10.99 -7.37
N HIS A 164 -13.25 -10.48 -6.64
CA HIS A 164 -12.00 -11.17 -6.33
C HIS A 164 -11.97 -11.75 -4.90
N GLY A 165 -13.14 -11.82 -4.23
CA GLY A 165 -13.30 -12.53 -2.96
C GLY A 165 -13.20 -11.67 -1.71
N ALA A 166 -13.03 -10.35 -1.83
CA ALA A 166 -13.00 -9.46 -0.67
C ALA A 166 -14.32 -9.53 0.12
N ASN A 167 -14.24 -9.87 1.41
CA ASN A 167 -15.37 -9.98 2.34
C ASN A 167 -15.10 -9.36 3.72
N PHE A 168 -13.82 -9.07 4.04
CA PHE A 168 -13.41 -8.37 5.25
C PHE A 168 -12.38 -7.29 4.89
N ILE A 169 -12.64 -6.04 5.23
CA ILE A 169 -11.88 -4.91 4.72
C ILE A 169 -11.11 -4.22 5.85
N TYR A 170 -9.82 -4.03 5.63
CA TYR A 170 -8.93 -3.21 6.42
C TYR A 170 -8.67 -1.90 5.66
N PHE A 171 -9.19 -0.81 6.21
CA PHE A 171 -8.86 0.53 5.76
C PHE A 171 -7.63 1.05 6.51
N ALA A 172 -6.97 2.06 5.96
CA ALA A 172 -5.92 2.76 6.69
C ALA A 172 -6.50 3.64 7.80
N HIS A 173 -7.59 4.37 7.51
CA HIS A 173 -8.14 5.38 8.43
C HIS A 173 -9.60 5.16 8.87
N TYR A 174 -10.31 4.20 8.25
CA TYR A 174 -11.67 3.84 8.65
C TYR A 174 -11.69 2.57 9.52
N ALA A 175 -12.79 2.38 10.25
CA ALA A 175 -13.03 1.11 10.94
C ALA A 175 -13.17 -0.03 9.93
N ASN A 176 -12.64 -1.19 10.28
CA ASN A 176 -12.78 -2.39 9.45
C ASN A 176 -14.25 -2.73 9.22
N GLU A 177 -14.59 -3.17 8.01
CA GLU A 177 -15.97 -3.54 7.66
C GLU A 177 -16.04 -4.96 7.08
N LYS A 178 -17.21 -5.59 7.22
CA LYS A 178 -17.55 -6.80 6.48
C LYS A 178 -18.41 -6.39 5.30
N VAL A 179 -18.04 -6.84 4.12
CA VAL A 179 -18.80 -6.60 2.90
C VAL A 179 -19.53 -7.88 2.51
N ILE A 180 -20.80 -7.73 2.12
CA ILE A 180 -21.72 -8.82 1.78
C ILE A 180 -21.90 -8.88 0.26
#